data_AF-A0A9J6FF28-F1
#
_entry.id   AF-A0A9J6FF28-F1
#
_cell.length_a   1.000
_cell.length_b   1.000
_cell.length_c   1.000
_cell.angle_alpha   90.00
_cell.angle_beta   90.00
_cell.angle_gamma   90.00
#
_symmetry.space_group_name_H-M   'P 1'
#
loop_
_entity.id
_entity.type
_entity.pdbx_description
1 polymer ?
#
loop_
_entity_poly.entity_id
_entity_poly.type
_entity_poly.pdbx_seq_one_letter_code
_entity_poly.pdbx_strand_id
1 'polypeptide(L)'
;MLEQLGDTLKPLLDVTELLGGDKYVTWSVLIPPLKLLKNAIKTNGCDPAFICRFKAILVDSAEERLLAWPHYSDYEVATSLDSRFKSLACIGRDRRGHMWERLSQLATKLSATPTEIPLAESESTILWPKVKSNAHLARCRYTSLWQK
;
A
#
# COMPACT_ATOMS: atom_id res chain seq x y z
N MET A 1 -1.20 29.04 -14.78
CA MET A 1 -2.36 28.28 -14.25
C MET A 1 -2.28 26.80 -14.65
N LEU A 2 -2.17 26.48 -15.95
CA LEU A 2 -2.08 25.09 -16.42
C LEU A 2 -0.79 24.38 -15.98
N GLU A 3 0.36 25.05 -16.01
CA GLU A 3 1.63 24.46 -15.54
C GLU A 3 1.59 24.10 -14.05
N GLN A 4 1.09 25.02 -13.21
CA GLN A 4 0.92 24.78 -11.76
C GLN A 4 -0.03 23.62 -11.46
N LEU A 5 -1.08 23.45 -12.28
CA LEU A 5 -1.96 22.30 -12.16
C LEU A 5 -1.25 21.00 -12.58
N GLY A 6 -0.45 21.04 -13.65
CA GLY A 6 0.38 19.93 -14.08
C GLY A 6 1.35 19.48 -12.99
N ASP A 7 2.06 20.41 -12.35
CA ASP A 7 2.95 20.13 -11.23
C ASP A 7 2.20 19.54 -10.03
N THR A 8 1.00 20.05 -9.75
CA THR A 8 0.14 19.55 -8.66
C THR A 8 -0.36 18.13 -8.91
N LEU A 9 -0.52 17.75 -10.18
CA LEU A 9 -1.00 16.42 -10.59
C LEU A 9 0.12 15.39 -10.73
N LYS A 10 1.39 15.81 -10.78
CA LYS A 10 2.53 14.89 -10.90
C LYS A 10 2.55 13.77 -9.85
N PRO A 11 2.24 14.02 -8.56
CA PRO A 11 2.12 12.95 -7.57
C PRO A 11 1.04 11.92 -7.90
N LEU A 12 -0.05 12.30 -8.59
CA LEU A 12 -1.06 11.33 -9.05
C LEU A 12 -0.48 10.44 -10.12
N LEU A 13 0.22 11.02 -11.10
CA LEU A 13 0.85 10.27 -12.18
C LEU A 13 1.80 9.21 -11.61
N ASP A 14 2.67 9.61 -10.67
CA ASP A 14 3.62 8.69 -10.02
C ASP A 14 2.90 7.51 -9.33
N VAL A 15 1.78 7.77 -8.67
CA VAL A 15 0.99 6.74 -7.97
C VAL A 15 0.23 5.86 -8.96
N THR A 16 -0.33 6.41 -10.04
CA THR A 16 -1.01 5.62 -11.05
C THR A 16 -0.06 4.76 -11.85
N GLU A 17 1.16 5.23 -12.13
CA GLU A 17 2.20 4.40 -12.75
C GLU A 17 2.64 3.27 -11.81
N LEU A 18 2.75 3.56 -10.51
CA LEU A 18 3.09 2.56 -9.51
C LEU A 18 2.02 1.48 -9.35
N LEU A 19 0.75 1.87 -9.33
CA LEU A 19 -0.39 0.97 -9.10
C LEU A 19 -0.94 0.33 -10.39
N GLY A 20 -0.70 0.96 -11.54
CA GLY A 20 -1.24 0.56 -12.84
C GLY A 20 -0.24 -0.07 -13.79
N GLY A 21 1.02 -0.27 -13.37
CA GLY A 21 2.03 -0.92 -14.21
C GLY A 21 1.69 -2.38 -14.55
N ASP A 22 2.34 -2.94 -15.58
CA ASP A 22 2.12 -4.30 -16.12
C ASP A 22 2.34 -5.45 -15.11
N LYS A 23 2.77 -5.13 -13.89
CA LYS A 23 3.06 -6.09 -12.84
C LYS A 23 1.93 -6.07 -11.82
N TYR A 24 1.45 -7.26 -11.45
CA TYR A 24 0.49 -7.43 -10.37
C TYR A 24 0.96 -6.71 -9.10
N VAL A 25 0.10 -5.84 -8.56
CA VAL A 25 0.34 -5.12 -7.32
C VAL A 25 -0.19 -5.97 -6.15
N THR A 26 0.65 -6.21 -5.16
CA THR A 26 0.22 -6.91 -3.94
C THR A 26 -0.73 -6.02 -3.15
N TRP A 27 -1.74 -6.61 -2.48
CA TRP A 27 -2.71 -5.84 -1.69
C TRP A 27 -2.06 -4.96 -0.62
N SER A 28 -0.90 -5.35 -0.11
CA SER A 28 -0.10 -4.57 0.84
C SER A 28 0.42 -3.23 0.31
N VAL A 29 0.49 -3.05 -1.01
CA VAL A 29 1.08 -1.87 -1.66
C VAL A 29 0.04 -0.80 -1.94
N LEU A 30 -1.27 -1.04 -1.78
CA LEU A 30 -2.29 -0.04 -2.12
C LEU A 30 -2.29 1.18 -1.18
N ILE A 31 -2.31 0.94 0.13
CA ILE A 31 -2.47 1.98 1.15
C ILE A 31 -1.24 2.93 1.24
N PRO A 32 0.01 2.44 1.20
CA PRO A 32 1.17 3.30 1.38
C PRO A 32 1.32 4.43 0.32
N PRO A 33 1.23 4.16 -0.99
CA PRO A 33 1.24 5.20 -2.04
C PRO A 33 0.09 6.19 -1.92
N LEU A 34 -1.12 5.74 -1.55
CA LEU A 34 -2.25 6.65 -1.34
C LEU A 34 -2.01 7.60 -0.16
N LYS A 35 -1.36 7.12 0.90
CA LYS A 35 -0.93 8.00 1.99
C LYS A 35 0.13 9.01 1.53
N LEU A 36 1.10 8.58 0.72
CA LEU A 36 2.11 9.48 0.16
C LEU A 36 1.46 10.54 -0.73
N LEU A 37 0.51 10.14 -1.57
CA LEU A 37 -0.29 11.03 -2.41
C LEU A 37 -0.97 12.11 -1.56
N LYS A 38 -1.68 11.69 -0.51
CA LYS A 38 -2.36 12.61 0.40
C LYS A 38 -1.38 13.60 1.02
N ASN A 39 -0.20 13.15 1.44
CA ASN A 39 0.81 14.03 2.00
C ASN A 39 1.39 15.01 0.97
N ALA A 40 1.62 14.57 -0.27
CA ALA A 40 2.14 15.40 -1.34
C ALA A 40 1.13 16.47 -1.80
N ILE A 41 -0.17 16.18 -1.69
CA ILE A 41 -1.27 17.03 -2.14
C ILE A 41 -1.87 17.83 -0.96
N LYS A 42 -1.22 17.84 0.21
CA LYS A 42 -1.61 18.76 1.27
C LYS A 42 -1.52 20.20 0.79
N THR A 43 -2.52 20.99 1.17
CA THR A 43 -2.52 22.43 0.95
C THR A 43 -1.36 23.05 1.71
N ASN A 44 -0.67 23.99 1.07
CA ASN A 44 0.38 24.78 1.70
C ASN A 44 -0.05 26.27 1.68
N GLY A 45 0.54 27.08 2.57
CA GLY A 45 0.20 28.50 2.67
C GLY A 45 0.64 29.36 1.47
N CYS A 46 1.41 28.79 0.55
CA CYS A 46 1.88 29.45 -0.67
C CYS A 46 1.03 29.09 -1.90
N ASP A 47 0.08 28.15 -1.77
CA ASP A 47 -0.75 27.69 -2.87
C ASP A 47 -1.77 28.78 -3.25
N PRO A 48 -1.96 29.06 -4.55
CA PRO A 48 -3.06 29.88 -5.00
C PRO A 48 -4.40 29.31 -4.53
N ALA A 49 -5.38 30.19 -4.25
CA ALA A 49 -6.68 29.77 -3.71
C ALA A 49 -7.39 28.68 -4.54
N PHE A 50 -7.19 28.66 -5.87
CA PHE A 50 -7.75 27.61 -6.72
C PHE A 50 -7.05 26.25 -6.51
N ILE A 51 -5.72 26.24 -6.31
CA ILE A 51 -4.95 25.02 -6.00
C ILE A 51 -5.37 24.49 -4.63
N CYS A 52 -5.56 25.36 -3.64
CA CYS A 52 -6.07 24.94 -2.33
C CYS A 52 -7.41 24.21 -2.44
N ARG A 53 -8.37 24.79 -3.18
CA ARG A 53 -9.68 24.16 -3.41
C ARG A 53 -9.56 22.84 -4.16
N PHE A 54 -8.76 22.81 -5.22
CA PHE A 54 -8.52 21.61 -6.01
C PHE A 54 -7.93 20.48 -5.17
N LYS A 55 -6.86 20.75 -4.43
CA LYS A 55 -6.18 19.81 -3.53
C LYS A 55 -7.12 19.25 -2.46
N ALA A 56 -7.92 20.11 -1.84
CA ALA A 56 -8.90 19.70 -0.82
C ALA A 56 -9.94 18.73 -1.41
N ILE A 57 -10.60 19.11 -2.51
CA ILE A 57 -11.60 18.27 -3.20
C ILE A 57 -10.98 16.93 -3.62
N LEU A 58 -9.73 16.95 -4.10
CA LEU A 58 -9.05 15.76 -4.55
C LEU A 58 -8.74 14.79 -3.40
N VAL A 59 -8.26 15.31 -2.26
CA VAL A 59 -7.99 14.50 -1.07
C VAL A 59 -9.30 13.92 -0.53
N ASP A 60 -10.34 14.73 -0.38
CA ASP A 60 -11.65 14.29 0.12
C ASP A 60 -12.23 13.19 -0.78
N SER A 61 -12.22 13.41 -2.11
CA SER A 61 -12.70 12.43 -3.08
C SER A 61 -11.91 11.12 -3.06
N ALA A 62 -10.58 11.19 -2.86
CA ALA A 62 -9.75 9.99 -2.76
C ALA A 62 -10.02 9.22 -1.46
N GLU A 63 -10.21 9.90 -0.33
CA GLU A 63 -10.52 9.26 0.95
C GLU A 63 -11.90 8.60 0.95
N GLU A 64 -12.92 9.28 0.44
CA GLU A 64 -14.27 8.73 0.30
C GLU A 64 -14.27 7.44 -0.52
N ARG A 65 -13.60 7.45 -1.68
CA ARG A 65 -13.50 6.28 -2.55
C ARG A 65 -12.68 5.14 -1.94
N LEU A 66 -11.63 5.47 -1.20
CA LEU A 66 -10.80 4.47 -0.53
C LEU A 66 -11.55 3.78 0.61
N LEU A 67 -12.30 4.54 1.42
CA LEU A 67 -13.10 3.99 2.51
C LEU A 67 -14.30 3.18 2.01
N ALA A 68 -14.88 3.58 0.86
CA ALA A 68 -15.93 2.83 0.20
C ALA A 68 -15.42 1.58 -0.55
N TRP A 69 -14.10 1.39 -0.66
CA TRP A 69 -13.54 0.27 -1.40
C TRP A 69 -13.89 -1.07 -0.73
N PRO A 70 -14.45 -2.04 -1.46
CA PRO A 70 -14.68 -3.38 -0.94
C PRO A 70 -13.40 -3.98 -0.35
N HIS A 71 -13.49 -4.65 0.80
CA HIS A 71 -12.33 -5.27 1.44
C HIS A 71 -11.24 -4.29 1.90
N TYR A 72 -11.51 -2.98 2.07
CA TYR A 72 -10.51 -2.02 2.57
C TYR A 72 -9.77 -2.51 3.82
N SER A 73 -10.50 -3.15 4.75
CA SER A 73 -9.94 -3.76 5.95
C SER A 73 -8.90 -4.86 5.65
N ASP A 74 -9.09 -5.64 4.59
CA ASP A 74 -8.15 -6.70 4.16
C ASP A 74 -6.88 -6.12 3.55
N TYR A 75 -6.98 -4.99 2.83
CA TYR A 75 -5.79 -4.24 2.41
C TYR A 75 -4.99 -3.71 3.61
N GLU A 76 -5.67 -3.27 4.67
CA GLU A 76 -4.99 -2.86 5.91
C GLU A 76 -4.28 -4.02 6.59
N VAL A 77 -4.90 -5.20 6.66
CA VAL A 77 -4.25 -6.41 7.19
C VAL A 77 -3.04 -6.78 6.34
N ALA A 78 -3.21 -6.85 5.02
CA ALA A 78 -2.11 -7.18 4.10
C ALA A 78 -0.94 -6.18 4.22
N THR A 79 -1.25 -4.88 4.33
CA THR A 79 -0.25 -3.83 4.52
C THR A 79 0.46 -3.96 5.87
N SER A 80 -0.27 -4.34 6.91
CA SER A 80 0.26 -4.51 8.27
C SER A 80 1.21 -5.70 8.41
N LEU A 81 0.95 -6.78 7.66
CA LEU A 81 1.76 -7.99 7.64
C LEU A 81 3.01 -7.85 6.77
N ASP A 82 3.05 -6.86 5.89
CA ASP A 82 4.17 -6.62 4.99
C ASP A 82 5.31 -5.91 5.71
N SER A 83 6.44 -6.62 5.87
CA SER A 83 7.62 -6.13 6.59
C SER A 83 8.25 -4.88 5.99
N ARG A 84 7.93 -4.54 4.74
CA ARG A 84 8.35 -3.29 4.09
C ARG A 84 7.71 -2.06 4.76
N PHE A 85 6.51 -2.21 5.33
CA PHE A 85 5.75 -1.11 5.93
C PHE A 85 5.77 -1.19 7.46
N LYS A 86 6.88 -0.73 8.04
CA LYS A 86 7.11 -0.81 9.49
C LYS A 86 6.10 0.02 10.29
N SER A 87 5.77 -0.49 11.48
CA SER A 87 5.05 0.23 12.55
C SER A 87 3.66 0.75 12.17
N LEU A 88 3.01 0.14 11.18
CA LEU A 88 1.73 0.60 10.64
C LEU A 88 1.77 2.10 10.29
N ALA A 89 2.95 2.60 9.88
CA ALA A 89 3.17 4.02 9.68
C ALA A 89 2.25 4.56 8.58
N CYS A 90 1.88 3.70 7.61
CA CYS A 90 0.93 3.96 6.55
C CYS A 90 -0.55 3.94 6.99
N ILE A 91 -0.87 3.33 8.13
CA ILE A 91 -2.24 3.31 8.69
C ILE A 91 -2.45 4.56 9.58
N GLY A 92 -3.66 5.11 9.54
CA GLY A 92 -4.07 6.22 10.41
C GLY A 92 -3.92 5.85 11.88
N ARG A 93 -3.42 6.78 12.71
CA ARG A 93 -3.10 6.50 14.12
C ARG A 93 -4.30 5.91 14.88
N ASP A 94 -5.48 6.46 14.62
CA ASP A 94 -6.74 6.05 15.27
C ASP A 94 -7.14 4.61 14.91
N ARG A 95 -6.72 4.11 13.74
CA ARG A 95 -7.05 2.76 13.27
C ARG A 95 -6.02 1.72 13.68
N ARG A 96 -4.82 2.12 14.13
CA ARG A 96 -3.75 1.18 14.49
C ARG A 96 -4.13 0.26 15.65
N GLY A 97 -4.86 0.77 16.65
CA GLY A 97 -5.34 -0.03 17.77
C GLY A 97 -6.26 -1.16 17.31
N HIS A 98 -7.28 -0.82 16.52
CA HIS A 98 -8.18 -1.80 15.90
C HIS A 98 -7.44 -2.81 15.01
N MET A 99 -6.45 -2.37 14.25
CA MET A 99 -5.64 -3.26 13.43
C MET A 99 -4.81 -4.24 14.25
N TRP A 100 -4.22 -3.78 15.36
CA TRP A 100 -3.47 -4.67 16.24
C TRP A 100 -4.35 -5.74 16.89
N GLU A 101 -5.55 -5.36 17.31
CA GLU A 101 -6.55 -6.29 17.81
C GLU A 101 -6.94 -7.32 16.75
N ARG A 102 -7.24 -6.89 15.52
CA ARG A 102 -7.57 -7.79 14.41
C ARG A 102 -6.44 -8.77 14.10
N LEU A 103 -5.19 -8.29 14.07
CA LEU A 103 -4.01 -9.14 13.85
C LEU A 103 -3.83 -10.16 14.98
N SER A 104 -4.05 -9.74 16.23
CA SER A 104 -3.97 -10.62 17.40
C SER A 104 -5.02 -11.72 17.34
N GLN A 105 -6.26 -11.39 16.96
CA GLN A 105 -7.32 -12.38 16.77
C GLN A 105 -6.99 -13.37 15.65
N LEU A 106 -6.42 -12.91 14.53
CA LEU A 106 -5.98 -13.77 13.44
C LEU A 106 -4.86 -14.71 13.91
N ALA A 107 -3.88 -14.21 14.67
CA ALA A 107 -2.81 -15.02 15.23
C ALA A 107 -3.35 -16.12 16.16
N THR A 108 -4.27 -15.78 17.07
CA THR A 108 -4.89 -16.76 17.98
C THR A 108 -5.69 -17.83 17.23
N LYS A 109 -6.42 -17.45 16.17
CA LYS A 109 -7.15 -18.40 15.33
C LYS A 109 -6.21 -19.38 14.60
N LEU A 110 -5.07 -18.88 14.12
CA LEU A 110 -4.05 -19.70 13.49
C LEU A 110 -3.36 -20.63 14.49
N SER A 111 -3.18 -20.23 15.75
CA SER A 111 -2.57 -21.08 16.79
C SER A 111 -3.54 -22.11 17.40
N ALA A 112 -4.85 -21.86 17.35
CA ALA A 112 -5.88 -22.75 17.90
C ALA A 112 -6.31 -23.86 16.93
N THR A 113 -5.88 -23.80 15.67
CA THR A 113 -6.02 -24.91 14.74
C THR A 113 -4.83 -25.85 14.92
N PRO A 114 -5.04 -27.17 15.18
CA PRO A 114 -3.94 -28.12 15.12
C PRO A 114 -3.37 -28.05 13.71
N THR A 115 -2.15 -27.55 13.61
CA THR A 115 -1.37 -27.57 12.38
C THR A 115 -0.92 -29.01 12.16
N GLU A 116 -1.85 -29.88 11.73
CA GLU A 116 -1.47 -31.01 10.91
C GLU A 116 -1.09 -30.41 9.55
N ILE A 117 0.18 -30.02 9.40
CA ILE A 117 0.80 -30.03 8.08
C ILE A 117 0.95 -31.52 7.77
N PRO A 118 0.23 -32.10 6.80
CA PRO A 118 0.67 -33.38 6.27
C PRO A 118 2.01 -33.08 5.61
N LEU A 119 3.10 -33.58 6.21
CA LEU A 119 4.34 -33.82 5.49
C LEU A 119 4.05 -34.93 4.48
N ALA A 120 3.26 -34.62 3.45
CA ALA A 120 3.16 -35.44 2.28
C ALA A 120 4.46 -35.20 1.51
N GLU A 121 5.41 -36.09 1.72
CA GLU A 121 6.36 -36.48 0.70
C GLU A 121 5.55 -36.84 -0.55
N SER A 122 5.24 -35.83 -1.36
CA SER A 122 4.81 -36.03 -2.73
C SER A 122 5.91 -35.47 -3.59
N GLU A 123 6.71 -36.39 -4.13
CA GLU A 123 7.44 -36.17 -5.37
C GLU A 123 6.42 -35.79 -6.45
N SER A 124 5.97 -34.54 -6.45
CA SER A 124 5.38 -33.93 -7.64
C SER A 124 6.47 -33.06 -8.23
N THR A 125 7.02 -33.57 -9.34
CA THR A 125 7.94 -32.83 -10.20
C THR A 125 7.17 -31.65 -10.79
N ILE A 126 7.03 -30.56 -10.02
CA ILE A 126 6.66 -29.27 -10.56
C ILE A 126 7.94 -28.71 -11.17
N LEU A 127 8.03 -28.84 -12.50
CA LEU A 127 9.04 -28.17 -13.30
C LEU A 127 8.79 -26.66 -13.23
N TRP A 128 9.25 -26.02 -12.16
CA TRP A 128 9.44 -24.58 -12.16
C TRP A 128 10.36 -24.26 -13.33
N PRO A 129 9.96 -23.42 -14.31
CA PRO A 129 10.92 -22.93 -15.28
C PRO A 129 12.06 -22.31 -14.46
N LYS A 130 13.30 -22.76 -14.72
CA LYS A 130 14.52 -22.18 -14.14
C LYS A 130 14.60 -20.72 -14.57
N VAL A 131 13.88 -19.85 -13.87
CA VAL A 131 14.08 -18.41 -13.96
C VAL A 131 15.42 -18.18 -13.29
N LYS A 132 16.42 -17.83 -14.10
CA LYS A 132 17.74 -17.44 -13.62
C LYS A 132 17.55 -16.44 -12.48
N SER A 133 18.12 -16.76 -11.33
CA SER A 133 18.15 -15.89 -10.16
C SER A 133 18.81 -14.57 -10.54
N ASN A 134 17.98 -13.59 -10.92
CA ASN A 134 18.41 -12.22 -11.05
C ASN A 134 18.27 -11.57 -9.68
N ALA A 135 19.16 -11.96 -8.76
CA ALA A 135 19.29 -11.36 -7.43
C ALA A 135 19.52 -9.83 -7.47
N HIS A 136 19.82 -9.28 -8.65
CA HIS A 136 19.98 -7.86 -8.93
C HIS A 136 18.63 -7.12 -9.10
N LEU A 137 17.53 -7.81 -9.41
CA LEU A 137 16.19 -7.22 -9.58
C LEU A 137 15.43 -7.06 -8.26
N ALA A 138 15.93 -7.66 -7.17
CA ALA A 138 15.36 -7.52 -5.82
C ALA A 138 15.68 -6.17 -5.16
N ARG A 139 16.35 -5.24 -5.86
CA ARG A 139 16.28 -3.81 -5.54
C ARG A 139 14.92 -3.26 -5.96
N CYS A 140 13.89 -3.66 -5.22
CA CYS A 140 12.62 -2.96 -5.19
C CYS A 140 12.91 -1.49 -4.89
N ARG A 141 12.62 -0.60 -5.85
CA ARG A 141 12.69 0.88 -5.74
C ARG A 141 11.78 1.48 -4.65
N TYR A 142 11.32 0.67 -3.70
CA TYR A 142 10.49 1.14 -2.60
C TYR A 142 11.35 1.74 -1.47
N THR A 143 12.58 1.27 -1.25
CA THR A 143 13.39 1.70 -0.09
C THR A 143 13.79 3.19 -0.13
N SER A 144 13.87 3.81 -1.31
CA SER A 144 14.27 5.22 -1.44
C SER A 144 13.16 6.23 -1.14
N LEU A 145 11.89 5.81 -1.11
CA LEU A 145 10.75 6.70 -0.85
C LEU A 145 10.36 6.80 0.63
N TRP A 146 10.91 5.92 1.48
CA TRP A 146 10.52 5.80 2.90
C TRP A 146 11.64 6.19 3.89
N GLN A 147 12.69 6.87 3.44
CA GLN A 147 13.87 7.26 4.26
C GLN A 147 13.94 8.76 4.64
N LYS A 148 12.81 9.46 4.79
CA LYS A 148 12.81 10.82 5.36
C LYS A 148 11.80 10.95 6.49
#